data_AF-A0A7R9HD39-F1
#
_entry.id   AF-A0A7R9HD39-F1
#
_cell.length_a   1.000
_cell.length_b   1.000
_cell.length_c   1.000
_cell.angle_alpha   90.00
_cell.angle_beta   90.00
_cell.angle_gamma   90.00
#
_symmetry.space_group_name_H-M   'P 1'
#
loop_
_entity.id
_entity.type
_entity.pdbx_description
1 polymer ?
#
loop_
_entity_poly.entity_id
_entity_poly.type
_entity_poly.pdbx_seq_one_letter_code
_entity_poly.pdbx_strand_id
1 'polypeptide(L)'
;VVVEVTEKNYSWVDRLKSTLKQSESEGQKVLVLVQGENLSGIVGLINCIKQEPGGSNVRCVFLQDPKTPKFSISDPMYATQLKKDLVMNVYRNGAWGSYRHIRLDDHHDSALLQVNKLS
;
A
#
# COMPACT_ATOMS: atom_id res chain seq x y z
N VAL A 1 6.15 15.93 3.19
CA VAL A 1 7.33 15.29 3.83
C VAL A 1 7.39 13.81 3.45
N VAL A 2 8.58 13.23 3.28
CA VAL A 2 8.77 11.77 3.11
C VAL A 2 9.21 11.16 4.43
N VAL A 3 8.57 10.05 4.83
CA VAL A 3 8.93 9.26 6.01
C VAL A 3 9.27 7.85 5.53
N GLU A 4 10.55 7.48 5.64
CA GLU A 4 11.02 6.13 5.31
C GLU A 4 10.69 5.18 6.46
N VAL A 5 10.09 4.04 6.14
CA VAL A 5 9.67 3.00 7.08
C VAL A 5 10.43 1.72 6.76
N THR A 6 10.85 1.04 7.82
CA THR A 6 11.57 -0.24 7.77
C THR A 6 11.06 -1.13 8.90
N GLU A 7 11.03 -2.44 8.66
CA GLU A 7 10.75 -3.49 9.65
C GLU A 7 11.97 -3.81 10.51
N LYS A 8 13.16 -3.33 10.14
CA LYS A 8 14.41 -3.60 10.89
C LYS A 8 14.42 -2.91 12.26
N ASN A 9 13.71 -1.79 12.39
CA ASN A 9 13.55 -1.05 13.64
C ASN A 9 12.35 -0.11 13.53
N TYR A 10 11.90 0.42 14.68
CA TYR A 10 10.73 1.29 14.77
C TYR A 10 11.08 2.76 15.06
N SER A 11 12.32 3.19 14.80
CA SER A 11 12.75 4.57 15.06
C SER A 11 11.99 5.63 14.25
N TRP A 12 11.39 5.22 13.12
CA TRP A 12 10.57 6.07 12.26
C TRP A 12 9.22 6.43 12.88
N VAL A 13 8.75 5.71 13.90
CA VAL A 13 7.40 5.88 14.48
C VAL A 13 7.22 7.28 15.06
N ASP A 14 8.20 7.78 15.81
CA ASP A 14 8.07 9.11 16.42
C ASP A 14 8.12 10.23 15.38
N ARG A 15 8.91 10.04 14.31
CA ARG A 15 8.90 10.94 13.15
C ARG A 15 7.56 10.90 12.42
N LEU A 16 6.94 9.73 12.28
CA LEU A 16 5.62 9.62 11.67
C LEU A 16 4.57 10.33 12.51
N LYS A 17 4.56 10.13 13.83
CA LYS A 17 3.66 10.82 14.77
C LYS A 17 3.78 12.34 14.68
N SER A 18 5.00 12.89 14.69
CA SER A 18 5.21 14.34 14.61
C SER A 18 4.76 14.89 13.26
N THR A 19 4.99 14.15 12.17
CA THR A 19 4.54 14.56 10.83
C THR A 19 3.01 14.49 10.71
N LEU A 20 2.35 13.51 11.34
CA LEU A 20 0.89 13.42 11.39
C LEU A 20 0.25 14.58 12.16
N LYS A 21 0.86 15.02 13.27
CA LYS A 21 0.42 16.23 13.98
C LYS A 21 0.46 17.47 13.09
N GLN A 22 1.54 17.64 12.32
CA GLN A 22 1.63 18.73 11.33
C GLN A 22 0.62 18.56 10.19
N SER A 23 0.36 17.32 9.77
CA SER A 23 -0.67 17.03 8.78
C SER A 23 -2.07 17.46 9.26
N GLU A 24 -2.36 17.22 10.53
CA GLU A 24 -3.61 17.62 11.17
C GLU A 24 -3.74 19.14 11.28
N SER A 25 -2.70 19.83 11.77
CA SER A 25 -2.76 21.27 12.03
C SER A 25 -2.58 22.14 10.77
N GLU A 26 -1.76 21.71 9.82
CA GLU A 26 -1.31 22.53 8.68
C GLU A 26 -1.67 21.92 7.31
N GLY A 27 -2.29 20.74 7.27
CA GLY A 27 -2.60 20.06 6.01
C GLY A 27 -1.36 19.49 5.30
N GLN A 28 -0.23 19.34 6.00
CA GLN A 28 1.02 18.83 5.43
C GLN A 28 0.84 17.43 4.83
N LYS A 29 1.06 17.29 3.51
CA LYS A 29 1.09 15.97 2.86
C LYS A 29 2.23 15.09 3.38
N VAL A 30 1.90 13.85 3.72
CA VAL A 30 2.84 12.85 4.24
C VAL A 30 2.94 11.71 3.25
N LEU A 31 4.15 11.43 2.77
CA LEU A 31 4.44 10.27 1.94
C LEU A 31 5.21 9.25 2.77
N VAL A 32 4.57 8.14 3.10
CA VAL A 32 5.21 6.99 3.75
C VAL A 32 5.84 6.12 2.68
N LEU A 33 7.13 5.83 2.81
CA LEU A 33 7.90 5.07 1.86
C LEU A 33 8.41 3.78 2.50
N VAL A 34 8.10 2.64 1.89
CA VAL A 34 8.75 1.36 2.18
C VAL A 34 9.41 0.89 0.89
N GLN A 35 10.71 0.60 0.93
CA GLN A 35 11.47 0.15 -0.23
C GLN A 35 12.34 -1.06 0.12
N GLY A 36 12.22 -2.11 -0.69
CA GLY A 36 13.07 -3.30 -0.59
C GLY A 36 12.71 -4.26 0.55
N GLU A 37 11.52 -4.13 1.15
CA GLU A 37 11.07 -4.95 2.28
C GLU A 37 9.72 -5.60 2.01
N ASN A 38 9.73 -6.86 1.59
CA ASN A 38 8.51 -7.55 1.12
C ASN A 38 7.50 -7.90 2.22
N LEU A 39 7.94 -8.01 3.46
CA LEU A 39 7.11 -8.49 4.58
C LEU A 39 6.56 -7.35 5.45
N SER A 40 6.50 -6.13 4.93
CA SER A 40 6.04 -4.99 5.73
C SER A 40 4.53 -4.98 5.97
N GLY A 41 4.14 -4.71 7.21
CA GLY A 41 2.75 -4.49 7.63
C GLY A 41 2.15 -3.15 7.19
N ILE A 42 2.85 -2.39 6.34
CA ILE A 42 2.50 -1.01 6.00
C ILE A 42 1.08 -0.84 5.44
N VAL A 43 0.56 -1.81 4.71
CA VAL A 43 -0.80 -1.74 4.16
C VAL A 43 -1.84 -1.67 5.29
N GLY A 44 -1.67 -2.50 6.33
CA GLY A 44 -2.52 -2.47 7.51
C GLY A 44 -2.38 -1.16 8.28
N LEU A 45 -1.14 -0.71 8.50
CA LEU A 45 -0.87 0.54 9.19
C LEU A 45 -1.52 1.75 8.51
N ILE A 46 -1.36 1.90 7.19
CA ILE A 46 -1.95 3.03 6.45
C ILE A 46 -3.48 2.96 6.45
N ASN A 47 -4.06 1.76 6.45
CA ASN A 47 -5.50 1.58 6.59
C ASN A 47 -6.03 2.05 7.95
N CYS A 48 -5.24 1.95 9.02
CA CYS A 48 -5.58 2.53 10.32
C CYS A 48 -5.38 4.04 10.32
N ILE A 49 -4.19 4.52 9.93
CA ILE A 49 -3.81 5.95 9.98
C ILE A 49 -4.77 6.83 9.17
N LYS A 50 -5.28 6.36 8.02
CA LYS A 50 -6.23 7.16 7.22
C LYS A 50 -7.54 7.49 7.94
N GLN A 51 -7.84 6.77 9.03
CA GLN A 51 -9.01 7.00 9.89
C GLN A 51 -8.69 7.90 11.10
N GLU A 52 -7.44 8.34 11.26
CA GLU A 52 -7.00 9.24 12.32
C GLU A 52 -6.99 10.71 11.85
N PRO A 53 -7.03 11.69 12.77
CA PRO A 53 -6.84 13.11 12.43
C PRO A 53 -5.54 13.35 11.64
N GLY A 54 -5.62 14.16 10.58
CA GLY A 54 -4.50 14.37 9.66
C GLY A 54 -4.19 13.17 8.73
N GLY A 55 -4.88 12.04 8.87
CA GLY A 55 -4.67 10.83 8.08
C GLY A 55 -5.05 10.96 6.61
N SER A 56 -5.97 11.86 6.27
CA SER A 56 -6.45 12.08 4.89
C SER A 56 -5.36 12.58 3.92
N ASN A 57 -4.31 13.22 4.44
CA ASN A 57 -3.17 13.70 3.65
C ASN A 57 -2.04 12.67 3.51
N VAL A 58 -2.23 11.47 4.07
CA VAL A 58 -1.24 10.40 4.01
C VAL A 58 -1.34 9.66 2.68
N ARG A 59 -0.19 9.44 2.06
CA ARG A 59 0.01 8.61 0.88
C ARG A 59 1.10 7.60 1.19
N CYS A 60 1.02 6.42 0.59
CA CYS A 60 2.00 5.37 0.76
C CYS A 60 2.57 4.95 -0.60
N VAL A 61 3.88 4.77 -0.65
CA VAL A 61 4.60 4.10 -1.73
C VAL A 61 5.28 2.88 -1.15
N PHE A 62 4.93 1.71 -1.69
CA PHE A 62 5.47 0.43 -1.27
C PHE A 62 6.16 -0.24 -2.47
N LEU A 63 7.49 -0.18 -2.50
CA LEU A 63 8.33 -0.73 -3.57
C LEU A 63 8.84 -2.11 -3.17
N GLN A 64 8.25 -3.16 -3.75
CA GLN A 64 8.56 -4.55 -3.40
C GLN A 64 9.67 -5.16 -4.26
N ASP A 65 9.85 -4.69 -5.50
CA ASP A 65 10.86 -5.28 -6.38
C ASP A 65 12.28 -4.87 -5.92
N PRO A 66 13.18 -5.82 -5.61
CA PRO A 66 14.51 -5.51 -5.07
C PRO A 66 15.40 -4.68 -6.00
N LYS A 67 15.14 -4.76 -7.32
CA LYS A 67 15.88 -4.05 -8.36
C LYS A 67 15.25 -2.70 -8.72
N THR A 68 14.22 -2.27 -8.00
CA THR A 68 13.60 -0.96 -8.21
C THR A 68 14.63 0.14 -7.93
N PRO A 69 14.77 1.15 -8.81
CA PRO A 69 15.63 2.30 -8.55
C PRO A 69 15.36 2.93 -7.18
N LYS A 70 16.34 3.60 -6.57
CA LYS A 70 16.10 4.32 -5.32
C LYS A 70 14.97 5.32 -5.51
N PHE A 71 14.04 5.40 -4.57
CA PHE A 71 12.92 6.33 -4.65
C PHE A 71 13.41 7.78 -4.78
N SER A 72 12.75 8.54 -5.67
CA SER A 72 12.93 9.97 -5.81
C SER A 72 11.64 10.63 -6.27
N ILE A 73 11.25 11.75 -5.66
CA ILE A 73 10.06 12.50 -6.10
C ILE A 73 10.23 13.07 -7.51
N SER A 74 11.47 13.33 -7.95
CA SER A 74 11.76 13.90 -9.27
C SER A 74 11.86 12.85 -10.38
N ASP A 75 12.02 11.57 -10.05
CA ASP A 75 12.12 10.53 -11.07
C ASP A 75 10.76 10.37 -11.77
N PRO A 76 10.69 10.39 -13.12
CA PRO A 76 9.44 10.28 -13.87
C PRO A 76 8.60 9.05 -13.51
N MET A 77 9.23 7.91 -13.17
CA MET A 77 8.56 6.68 -12.78
C MET A 77 7.69 6.87 -11.54
N TYR A 78 8.23 7.55 -10.52
CA TYR A 78 7.52 7.83 -9.27
C TYR A 78 6.64 9.08 -9.41
N ALA A 79 7.15 10.14 -10.00
CA ALA A 79 6.45 11.41 -10.16
C ALA A 79 5.11 11.25 -10.89
N THR A 80 5.09 10.46 -11.97
CA THR A 80 3.87 10.20 -12.74
C THR A 80 2.83 9.45 -11.92
N GLN A 81 3.26 8.52 -11.06
CA GLN A 81 2.36 7.80 -10.18
C GLN A 81 1.86 8.69 -9.03
N LEU A 82 2.75 9.46 -8.39
CA LEU A 82 2.42 10.35 -7.27
C LEU A 82 1.43 11.45 -7.68
N LYS A 83 1.46 11.92 -8.93
CA LYS A 83 0.48 12.88 -9.47
C LYS A 83 -0.97 12.37 -9.43
N LYS A 84 -1.19 11.05 -9.36
CA LYS A 84 -2.54 10.46 -9.22
C LYS A 84 -3.11 10.60 -7.80
N ASP A 85 -2.30 11.04 -6.85
CA ASP A 85 -2.67 11.30 -5.45
C ASP A 85 -3.39 10.12 -4.76
N LEU A 86 -3.03 8.88 -5.11
CA LEU A 86 -3.63 7.66 -4.54
C LEU A 86 -3.08 7.36 -3.15
N VAL A 87 -3.94 6.96 -2.22
CA VAL A 87 -3.56 6.60 -0.84
C VAL A 87 -2.53 5.47 -0.80
N MET A 88 -2.73 4.41 -1.59
CA MET A 88 -1.84 3.24 -1.64
C MET A 88 -1.27 3.06 -3.04
N ASN A 89 0.06 3.06 -3.15
CA ASN A 89 0.79 2.82 -4.39
C ASN A 89 1.77 1.67 -4.16
N VAL A 90 1.47 0.49 -4.70
CA VAL A 90 2.33 -0.69 -4.61
C VAL A 90 3.02 -0.87 -5.94
N TYR A 91 4.35 -0.98 -5.96
CA TYR A 91 5.11 -1.34 -7.14
C TYR A 91 5.64 -2.76 -6.98
N ARG A 92 5.16 -3.67 -7.83
CA ARG A 92 5.50 -5.10 -7.80
C ARG A 92 5.48 -5.66 -9.22
N ASN A 93 6.47 -6.50 -9.53
CA ASN A 93 6.67 -7.13 -10.83
C ASN A 93 6.63 -6.14 -12.00
N GLY A 94 7.28 -4.98 -11.86
CA GLY A 94 7.34 -3.98 -12.92
C GLY A 94 6.06 -3.15 -13.12
N ALA A 95 5.06 -3.28 -12.25
CA ALA A 95 3.78 -2.62 -12.40
C ALA A 95 3.32 -1.90 -11.11
N TRP A 96 2.64 -0.77 -11.31
CA TRP A 96 1.93 -0.05 -10.25
C TRP A 96 0.55 -0.66 -10.00
N GLY A 97 0.17 -0.78 -8.73
CA GLY A 97 -1.12 -1.31 -8.32
C GLY A 97 -1.47 -1.01 -6.87
N SER A 98 -2.44 -1.76 -6.36
CA SER A 98 -2.90 -1.72 -4.97
C SER A 98 -3.46 -3.08 -4.58
N TYR A 99 -3.45 -3.41 -3.30
CA TYR A 99 -4.18 -4.58 -2.81
C TYR A 99 -5.68 -4.30 -2.79
N ARG A 100 -6.47 -5.24 -3.31
CA ARG A 100 -7.92 -5.14 -3.41
C ARG A 100 -8.56 -6.42 -2.92
N HIS A 101 -9.72 -6.29 -2.29
CA HIS A 101 -10.57 -7.42 -2.00
C HIS A 101 -11.22 -7.88 -3.30
N ILE A 102 -11.16 -9.19 -3.55
CA ILE A 102 -11.87 -9.87 -4.63
C ILE A 102 -12.96 -10.70 -3.94
N ARG A 103 -14.17 -10.69 -4.49
CA ARG A 103 -15.24 -11.57 -4.00
C ARG A 103 -14.85 -13.00 -4.31
N LEU A 104 -14.99 -13.89 -3.32
CA LEU A 104 -14.85 -15.31 -3.57
C LEU A 104 -16.17 -15.81 -4.18
N ASP A 105 -16.05 -16.58 -5.27
CA ASP A 105 -17.22 -17.25 -5.86
C ASP A 105 -17.47 -18.54 -5.07
N ASP A 106 -18.67 -18.65 -4.49
CA ASP A 106 -19.14 -19.89 -3.85
C ASP A 106 -19.53 -20.89 -4.94
N HIS A 107 -18.56 -21.64 -5.47
CA HIS A 107 -18.87 -22.87 -6.20
C HIS A 107 -19.19 -23.99 -5.22
N HIS A 108 -20.38 -23.94 -4.64
CA HIS A 108 -21.03 -25.11 -4.06
C HIS A 108 -22.08 -25.65 -5.05
N ASP A 109 -22.00 -26.96 -5.32
CA ASP A 109 -22.89 -27.82 -6.12
C ASP A 109 -22.70 -27.88 -7.65
N SER A 110 -21.74 -28.72 -8.07
CA SER A 110 -21.98 -29.65 -9.19
C SER A 110 -21.36 -31.03 -8.95
N ALA A 111 -21.65 -31.64 -7.79
CA ALA A 111 -21.56 -33.08 -7.63
C ALA A 111 -22.93 -33.73 -7.98
N LEU A 112 -23.51 -33.38 -9.13
CA LEU A 112 -24.57 -34.19 -9.70
C LEU A 112 -23.90 -35.37 -10.41
N LEU A 113 -23.79 -36.49 -9.69
CA LEU A 113 -23.49 -37.80 -10.26
C LEU A 113 -24.51 -38.10 -11.37
N GLN A 114 -24.10 -37.93 -12.63
CA GLN A 114 -24.87 -38.45 -13.75
C GLN A 114 -24.71 -39.97 -13.78
N VAL A 115 -25.58 -40.68 -13.05
CA VAL A 115 -25.76 -42.12 -13.24
C VAL A 115 -26.55 -42.31 -14.53
N ASN A 116 -25.84 -42.54 -15.64
CA ASN A 116 -26.47 -42.98 -16.87
C ASN A 116 -26.92 -44.44 -16.71
N LYS A 117 -28.23 -44.64 -16.62
CA LYS A 117 -28.86 -45.97 -16.77
C LYS A 117 -28.82 -46.31 -18.26
N LEU A 118 -28.07 -47.35 -18.61
CA LEU A 118 -28.10 -47.95 -19.94
C LEU A 118 -29.44 -48.66 -20.13
N SER A 119 -30.17 -48.29 -21.18
CA SER A 119 -31.31 -49.03 -21.74
C SER A 119 -30.83 -50.05 -22.76
#